data_AF-A0AA51R3F8-F1
#
_entry.id   AF-A0AA51R3F8-F1
#
_cell.length_a   1.000
_cell.length_b   1.000
_cell.length_c   1.000
_cell.angle_alpha   90.00
_cell.angle_beta   90.00
_cell.angle_gamma   90.00
#
_symmetry.space_group_name_H-M   'P 1'
#
loop_
_entity.id
_entity.type
_entity.pdbx_description
1 polymer ?
#
loop_
_entity_poly.entity_id
_entity_poly.type
_entity_poly.pdbx_seq_one_letter_code
_entity_poly.pdbx_strand_id
1 'polypeptide(L)' 'MSPKDEVASEIGLNNSIFIVTLRDCDKLVGMGRIIGDKGCFYHIVDTAVAPSYQGKGLGKLIMSEINT' A
#
# COMPACT_ATOMS: atom_id res chain seq x y z
N MET A 1 -14.31 13.28 -1.50
CA MET A 1 -13.42 12.09 -1.58
C MET A 1 -14.02 11.14 -2.59
N SER A 2 -13.20 10.51 -3.44
CA SER A 2 -13.68 9.45 -4.33
C SER A 2 -14.32 8.31 -3.53
N PRO A 3 -15.35 7.63 -4.06
CA PRO A 3 -15.90 6.44 -3.44
C PRO A 3 -14.78 5.42 -3.22
N LYS A 4 -14.72 4.85 -2.02
CA LYS A 4 -13.85 3.69 -1.74
C LYS A 4 -14.68 2.41 -1.88
N ASP A 5 -15.31 2.26 -3.04
CA ASP A 5 -16.06 1.06 -3.39
C ASP A 5 -15.13 0.02 -4.04
N GLU A 6 -15.68 -1.16 -4.28
CA GLU A 6 -14.94 -2.31 -4.82
C GLU A 6 -14.41 -2.02 -6.24
N VAL A 7 -15.22 -1.38 -7.07
CA VAL A 7 -14.86 -1.01 -8.46
C VAL A 7 -13.68 -0.02 -8.47
N ALA A 8 -13.74 1.04 -7.68
CA ALA A 8 -12.63 1.99 -7.56
C ALA A 8 -11.36 1.32 -7.01
N SER A 9 -11.52 0.36 -6.08
CA SER A 9 -10.42 -0.40 -5.50
C SER A 9 -9.74 -1.30 -6.54
N GLU A 10 -10.53 -2.04 -7.33
CA GLU A 10 -10.03 -2.88 -8.41
C GLU A 10 -9.26 -2.07 -9.45
N ILE A 11 -9.85 -0.95 -9.91
CA ILE A 11 -9.18 -0.03 -10.85
C ILE A 11 -7.87 0.48 -10.27
N GLY A 12 -7.88 0.93 -9.00
CA GLY A 12 -6.68 1.45 -8.35
C GLY A 12 -5.58 0.40 -8.22
N LEU A 13 -5.92 -0.83 -7.83
CA LEU A 13 -4.97 -1.94 -7.69
C LEU A 13 -4.37 -2.32 -9.05
N ASN A 14 -5.19 -2.45 -10.09
CA ASN A 14 -4.74 -2.79 -11.44
C ASN A 14 -3.83 -1.72 -12.07
N ASN A 15 -4.00 -0.45 -11.70
CA ASN A 15 -3.19 0.67 -12.21
C ASN A 15 -1.99 1.02 -11.32
N SER A 16 -1.66 0.20 -10.34
CA SER A 16 -0.52 0.43 -9.46
C SER A 16 0.77 -0.07 -10.09
N ILE A 17 1.85 0.68 -9.91
CA ILE A 17 3.18 0.30 -10.38
C ILE A 17 3.74 -0.80 -9.47
N PHE A 18 3.55 -0.64 -8.16
CA PHE A 18 4.06 -1.56 -7.16
C PHE A 18 3.14 -1.58 -5.94
N ILE A 19 3.00 -2.75 -5.32
CA ILE A 19 2.18 -2.96 -4.13
C ILE A 19 2.98 -3.80 -3.14
N VAL A 20 3.10 -3.31 -1.91
CA VAL A 20 3.62 -4.06 -0.76
C VAL A 20 2.43 -4.49 0.08
N THR A 21 2.43 -5.75 0.52
CA THR A 21 1.48 -6.24 1.51
C THR A 21 2.21 -6.92 2.65
N LEU A 22 1.76 -6.66 3.88
CA LEU A 22 2.17 -7.40 5.07
C LEU A 22 1.06 -8.37 5.41
N ARG A 23 1.42 -9.64 5.56
CA ARG A 23 0.49 -10.70 5.93
C ARG A 23 0.96 -11.41 7.19
N ASP A 24 0.02 -11.64 8.08
CA ASP A 24 0.17 -12.54 9.23
C ASP A 24 -0.63 -13.80 8.91
N CYS A 25 0.07 -14.86 8.50
CA CYS A 25 -0.52 -16.00 7.77
C CYS A 25 -1.31 -15.50 6.54
N ASP A 26 -2.60 -15.82 6.43
CA ASP A 26 -3.44 -15.36 5.31
C ASP A 26 -4.06 -13.97 5.54
N LYS A 27 -3.89 -13.39 6.74
CA LYS A 27 -4.52 -12.12 7.11
C LYS A 27 -3.69 -10.94 6.62
N LEU A 28 -4.31 -10.07 5.82
CA LEU A 28 -3.71 -8.78 5.46
C LEU A 28 -3.67 -7.86 6.70
N VAL A 29 -2.46 -7.49 7.12
CA VAL A 29 -2.22 -6.65 8.32
C VAL A 29 -1.59 -5.30 8.00
N GLY A 30 -1.12 -5.11 6.77
CA GLY A 30 -0.67 -3.81 6.28
C GLY A 30 -0.48 -3.80 4.77
N MET A 31 -0.42 -2.61 4.19
CA MET A 31 -0.20 -2.41 2.76
C MET A 31 0.46 -1.05 2.49
N GLY A 32 1.06 -0.93 1.31
CA GLY A 32 1.51 0.32 0.72
C GLY A 32 1.54 0.18 -0.80
N ARG A 33 1.35 1.29 -1.51
CA ARG A 33 1.18 1.26 -2.96
C ARG A 33 1.91 2.41 -3.63
N ILE A 34 2.45 2.16 -4.82
CA ILE A 34 3.10 3.18 -5.64
C ILE A 34 2.32 3.38 -6.93
N ILE A 35 2.04 4.63 -7.25
CA ILE A 35 1.54 5.10 -8.55
C ILE A 35 2.51 6.14 -9.11
N GLY A 36 2.44 6.44 -10.40
CA GLY A 36 3.34 7.41 -11.01
C GLY A 36 3.41 7.33 -12.52
N ASP A 37 4.38 8.04 -13.08
CA ASP A 37 4.63 8.11 -14.53
C ASP A 37 5.66 7.09 -15.02
N LYS A 38 6.17 6.22 -14.13
CA LYS A 38 7.27 5.28 -14.39
C LYS A 38 8.58 5.95 -14.81
N GLY A 39 8.76 7.22 -14.45
CA GLY A 39 9.93 8.02 -14.79
C GLY A 39 10.27 9.01 -13.70
N CYS A 40 9.79 10.24 -13.84
CA CYS A 40 10.22 11.36 -13.00
C CYS A 40 9.46 11.43 -11.66
N PHE A 41 8.24 10.90 -11.59
CA PHE A 41 7.36 11.12 -10.45
C PHE A 41 6.68 9.83 -9.98
N TYR A 42 6.87 9.55 -8.70
CA TYR A 42 6.22 8.45 -7.99
C TYR A 42 5.54 8.98 -6.73
N HIS A 43 4.36 8.45 -6.44
CA HIS A 43 3.60 8.73 -5.24
C HIS A 43 3.37 7.45 -4.45
N ILE A 44 3.74 7.48 -3.18
CA ILE A 44 3.39 6.45 -2.21
C ILE A 44 2.00 6.78 -1.68
N VAL A 45 1.05 5.89 -1.91
CA VAL A 45 -0.36 6.01 -1.55
C VAL A 45 -0.84 4.78 -0.79
N ASP A 46 -1.98 4.93 -0.12
CA ASP A 46 -2.66 3.84 0.59
C ASP A 46 -1.77 3.07 1.60
N THR A 47 -0.82 3.76 2.23
CA THR A 47 -0.01 3.17 3.31
C THR A 47 -0.85 3.03 4.57
N ALA A 48 -1.09 1.79 4.98
CA ALA A 48 -1.92 1.47 6.14
C ALA A 48 -1.40 0.24 6.88
N VAL A 49 -1.57 0.24 8.21
CA VAL A 49 -1.31 -0.91 9.10
C VAL A 49 -2.54 -1.10 9.97
N ALA A 50 -3.01 -2.34 10.09
CA ALA A 50 -4.14 -2.70 10.93
C ALA A 50 -3.95 -2.18 12.36
N PRO A 51 -4.97 -1.58 13.02
CA PRO A 51 -4.79 -0.93 14.31
C PRO A 51 -4.11 -1.78 15.40
N SER A 52 -4.41 -3.07 15.47
CA SER A 52 -3.79 -4.01 16.44
C SER A 52 -2.32 -4.35 16.16
N TYR A 53 -1.81 -3.95 14.99
CA TYR A 53 -0.42 -4.16 14.56
C TYR A 53 0.38 -2.85 14.51
N GLN A 54 -0.24 -1.71 14.83
CA GLN A 54 0.43 -0.42 14.91
C GLN A 54 1.39 -0.32 16.11
N GLY A 55 2.30 0.65 16.08
CA GLY A 55 3.33 0.84 17.12
C GLY A 55 4.49 -0.16 17.08
N LYS A 56 4.49 -1.10 16.12
CA LYS A 56 5.51 -2.17 15.99
C LYS A 56 6.54 -1.92 14.88
N GLY A 57 6.61 -0.69 14.34
CA GLY A 57 7.53 -0.34 13.25
C GLY A 57 7.13 -0.87 11.86
N LEU A 58 5.97 -1.52 11.71
CA LEU A 58 5.54 -2.11 10.43
C LEU A 58 5.33 -1.09 9.30
N GLY A 59 4.92 0.14 9.63
CA GLY A 59 4.85 1.22 8.63
C GLY A 59 6.22 1.55 8.06
N LYS A 60 7.27 1.53 8.90
CA LYS A 60 8.65 1.72 8.45
C LYS A 60 9.12 0.56 7.58
N LEU A 61 8.73 -0.67 7.92
CA LEU A 61 9.02 -1.86 7.11
C LEU A 61 8.38 -1.76 5.71
N ILE A 62 7.11 -1.35 5.61
CA ILE A 62 6.46 -1.13 4.31
C ILE A 62 7.24 -0.10 3.48
N MET A 63 7.65 1.01 4.10
CA MET A 63 8.41 2.06 3.43
C MET A 63 9.82 1.61 3.01
N SER A 64 10.47 0.71 3.76
CA SER A 64 11.78 0.19 3.37
C SER A 64 11.70 -0.71 2.14
N GLU A 65 10.66 -1.54 2.03
CA GLU A 65 10.43 -2.37 0.83
C GLU A 65 10.15 -1.53 -0.43
N ILE A 66 9.63 -0.31 -0.25
CA ILE A 66 9.40 0.63 -1.36
C ILE A 66 10.70 1.31 -1.83
N ASN A 67 11.64 1.55 -0.92
CA ASN A 67 12.85 2.33 -1.18
C ASN A 67 14.08 1.46 -1.50
N THR A 68 13.88 0.19 -1.85
CA THR A 68 14.94 -0.79 -2.18
C THR A 68 14.89 -1.10 -3.67
#